data_AF-A0A346AH43-F1
#
_entry.id   AF-A0A346AH43-F1
#
_cell.length_a   1.000
_cell.length_b   1.000
_cell.length_c   1.000
_cell.angle_alpha   90.00
_cell.angle_beta   90.00
_cell.angle_gamma   90.00
#
_symmetry.space_group_name_H-M   'P 1'
#
loop_
_entity.id
_entity.type
_entity.pdbx_description
1 polymer ?
#
loop_
_entity_poly.entity_id
_entity_poly.type
_entity_poly.pdbx_seq_one_letter_code
_entity_poly.pdbx_strand_id
1 'polypeptide(L)'
;MLTTKVGLQIPRGMAYDEWERAGRQLADVVDSSSWWLGDWLVYGKDHYTDRYQRGIRAVGLSYQTLRNYAWVSRRFDLTRRRSALSFQHHAELASMPVEEQDRWLDRAEQRQWTTKQLRGALRAARQSEQQPCAAAEPSRRLELPGSRLQWWHQAAEQLGVDFEQWVMTTLDSAAASALEDLGTPERAEARDRKGIQGVAGPAAGGAEDSARGEGLAGRTRPVAISA
;
A
#
# COMPACT_ATOMS: atom_id res chain seq x y z
N MET A 1 5.67 29.58 -36.76
CA MET A 1 4.44 29.45 -35.94
C MET A 1 4.15 30.77 -35.24
N LEU A 2 2.88 31.08 -34.97
CA LEU A 2 2.50 32.25 -34.17
C LEU A 2 1.74 31.79 -32.92
N THR A 3 2.26 32.11 -31.73
CA THR A 3 1.62 31.86 -30.44
C THR A 3 0.90 33.11 -29.95
N THR A 4 -0.34 32.94 -29.50
CA THR A 4 -1.13 33.98 -28.84
C THR A 4 -1.61 33.48 -27.48
N LYS A 5 -2.16 34.37 -26.64
CA LYS A 5 -2.75 33.96 -25.35
C LYS A 5 -3.83 32.88 -25.48
N VAL A 6 -4.55 32.84 -26.61
CA VAL A 6 -5.74 32.00 -26.81
C VAL A 6 -5.54 30.85 -27.78
N GLY A 7 -4.35 30.72 -28.38
CA GLY A 7 -4.11 29.63 -29.32
C GLY A 7 -2.79 29.72 -30.09
N LEU A 8 -2.51 28.62 -30.78
CA LEU A 8 -1.36 28.43 -31.66
C LEU A 8 -1.84 28.34 -33.10
N GLN A 9 -1.28 29.16 -33.99
CA GLN A 9 -1.51 29.05 -35.43
C GLN A 9 -0.35 28.30 -36.10
N ILE A 10 -0.69 27.15 -36.70
CA ILE A 10 0.24 26.29 -37.42
C ILE A 10 0.11 26.58 -38.93
N PRO A 11 1.19 26.98 -39.63
CA PRO A 11 1.18 27.21 -41.06
C PRO A 11 0.77 25.95 -41.85
N ARG A 12 0.04 26.15 -42.95
CA ARG A 12 -0.27 25.05 -43.88
C ARG A 12 1.02 24.54 -44.52
N GLY A 13 1.16 23.21 -44.62
CA GLY A 13 2.33 22.58 -45.24
C GLY A 13 3.55 22.45 -44.32
N MET A 14 3.41 22.70 -43.01
CA MET A 14 4.47 22.43 -42.05
C MET A 14 4.90 20.95 -42.09
N ALA A 15 6.20 20.72 -42.13
CA ALA A 15 6.78 19.39 -42.10
C ALA A 15 6.58 18.72 -40.72
N TYR A 16 6.47 17.40 -40.70
CA TYR A 16 6.23 16.64 -39.47
C TYR A 16 7.30 16.90 -38.40
N ASP A 17 8.59 16.88 -38.75
CA ASP A 17 9.69 17.09 -37.80
C ASP A 17 9.66 18.49 -37.17
N GLU A 18 9.21 19.50 -37.94
CA GLU A 18 9.04 20.86 -37.43
C GLU A 18 7.86 20.94 -36.47
N TRP A 19 6.75 20.30 -36.82
CA TRP A 19 5.57 20.19 -35.96
C TRP A 19 5.89 19.47 -34.65
N GLU A 20 6.62 18.35 -34.71
CA GLU A 20 7.03 17.57 -33.55
C GLU A 20 7.97 18.37 -32.64
N ARG A 21 8.97 19.04 -33.22
CA ARG A 21 9.91 19.90 -32.46
C ARG A 21 9.18 21.05 -31.76
N ALA A 22 8.21 21.67 -32.44
CA ALA A 22 7.40 22.72 -31.83
C ALA A 22 6.53 22.18 -30.68
N GLY A 23 5.96 20.98 -30.83
CA GLY A 23 5.24 20.29 -29.76
C GLY A 23 6.11 20.06 -28.52
N ARG A 24 7.36 19.60 -28.72
CA ARG A 24 8.33 19.43 -27.63
C ARG A 24 8.66 20.75 -26.93
N GLN A 25 8.95 21.80 -27.70
CA GLN A 25 9.23 23.13 -27.14
C GLN A 25 8.05 23.69 -26.32
N LEU A 26 6.81 23.48 -26.77
CA LEU A 26 5.62 23.89 -26.02
C LEU A 26 5.51 23.13 -24.70
N ALA A 27 5.75 21.82 -24.72
CA ALA A 27 5.77 21.01 -23.50
C ALA A 27 6.85 21.49 -22.52
N ASP A 28 8.06 21.80 -23.01
CA ASP A 28 9.17 22.30 -22.19
C ASP A 28 8.84 23.65 -21.56
N VAL A 29 8.18 24.56 -22.30
CA VAL A 29 7.72 25.86 -21.76
C VAL A 29 6.68 25.65 -20.67
N VAL A 30 5.71 24.76 -20.89
CA VAL A 30 4.66 24.46 -19.89
C VAL A 30 5.30 23.88 -18.63
N ASP A 31 6.20 22.92 -18.76
CA ASP A 31 6.88 22.32 -17.60
C ASP A 31 7.76 23.34 -16.86
N SER A 32 8.58 24.09 -17.61
CA SER A 32 9.48 25.12 -17.07
C SER A 32 8.72 26.26 -16.37
N SER A 33 7.51 26.60 -16.84
CA SER A 33 6.70 27.67 -16.23
C SER A 33 6.39 27.41 -14.76
N SER A 34 6.29 26.14 -14.36
CA SER A 34 6.06 25.75 -12.96
C SER A 34 7.26 26.10 -12.08
N TRP A 35 8.48 25.88 -12.58
CA TRP A 35 9.72 26.31 -11.93
C TRP A 35 9.82 27.83 -11.85
N TRP A 36 9.58 28.53 -12.96
CA TRP A 36 9.69 30.00 -12.97
C TRP A 36 8.72 30.67 -12.00
N LEU A 37 7.47 30.20 -11.96
CA LEU A 37 6.47 30.68 -11.01
C LEU A 37 6.85 30.34 -9.57
N GLY A 38 7.40 29.15 -9.34
CA GLY A 38 7.91 28.75 -8.04
C GLY A 38 9.04 29.66 -7.57
N ASP A 39 10.09 29.83 -8.37
CA ASP A 39 11.24 30.68 -8.07
C ASP A 39 10.83 32.15 -7.84
N TRP A 40 9.93 32.66 -8.68
CA TRP A 40 9.36 34.00 -8.51
C TRP A 40 8.64 34.17 -7.16
N LEU A 41 7.88 33.17 -6.72
CA LEU A 41 7.23 33.19 -5.39
C LEU A 41 8.24 33.05 -4.25
N VAL A 42 9.27 32.21 -4.41
CA VAL A 42 10.33 32.05 -3.40
C VAL A 42 11.01 33.38 -3.17
N TYR A 43 11.48 34.02 -4.25
CA TYR A 43 12.09 35.34 -4.21
C TYR A 43 11.14 36.39 -3.63
N GLY A 44 9.89 36.43 -4.13
CA GLY A 44 8.92 37.45 -3.73
C GLY A 44 8.57 37.41 -2.25
N LYS A 45 8.50 36.22 -1.63
CA LYS A 45 8.21 36.08 -0.20
C LYS A 45 9.29 36.75 0.66
N ASP A 46 10.55 36.64 0.24
CA ASP A 46 11.69 37.10 1.04
C ASP A 46 11.95 38.60 0.83
N HIS A 47 11.49 39.17 -0.29
CA HIS A 47 11.80 40.56 -0.68
C HIS A 47 10.61 41.53 -0.56
N TYR A 48 9.37 41.02 -0.54
CA TYR A 48 8.18 41.88 -0.61
C TYR A 48 7.13 41.44 0.43
N THR A 49 7.09 42.07 1.60
CA THR A 49 6.10 41.73 2.64
C THR A 49 4.67 42.06 2.20
N ASP A 50 4.31 43.35 2.18
CA ASP A 50 2.92 43.79 1.96
C ASP A 50 2.46 43.65 0.50
N ARG A 51 3.43 43.59 -0.43
CA ARG A 51 3.16 43.51 -1.88
C ARG A 51 3.06 42.09 -2.40
N TYR A 52 3.52 41.08 -1.66
CA TYR A 52 3.49 39.68 -2.10
C TYR A 52 2.07 39.17 -2.33
N GLN A 53 1.15 39.45 -1.40
CA GLN A 53 -0.26 39.07 -1.56
C GLN A 53 -0.92 39.77 -2.74
N ARG A 54 -0.54 41.02 -3.02
CA ARG A 54 -1.01 41.76 -4.20
C ARG A 54 -0.44 41.18 -5.50
N GLY A 55 0.84 40.79 -5.51
CA GLY A 55 1.49 40.12 -6.64
C GLY A 55 0.84 38.78 -6.97
N ILE A 56 0.59 37.93 -5.96
CA ILE A 56 -0.12 36.65 -6.12
C ILE A 56 -1.48 36.85 -6.77
N ARG A 57 -2.27 37.82 -6.28
CA ARG A 57 -3.61 38.10 -6.83
C ARG A 57 -3.55 38.55 -8.30
N ALA A 58 -2.51 39.26 -8.71
CA ALA A 58 -2.35 39.75 -10.08
C ALA A 58 -2.06 38.63 -11.10
N VAL A 59 -1.44 37.53 -10.67
CA VAL A 59 -1.10 36.40 -11.54
C VAL A 59 -2.35 35.59 -11.95
N GLY A 60 -3.42 35.64 -11.15
CA GLY A 60 -4.69 34.98 -11.49
C GLY A 60 -4.66 33.45 -11.44
N LEU A 61 -3.62 32.84 -10.86
CA LEU A 61 -3.55 31.41 -10.60
C LEU A 61 -4.05 31.07 -9.19
N SER A 62 -4.49 29.82 -8.98
CA SER A 62 -4.93 29.37 -7.67
C SER A 62 -3.80 29.46 -6.64
N TYR A 63 -4.12 29.93 -5.43
CA TYR A 63 -3.15 30.02 -4.35
C TYR A 63 -2.52 28.65 -4.02
N GLN A 64 -3.31 27.58 -4.07
CA GLN A 64 -2.84 26.22 -3.78
C GLN A 64 -1.77 25.76 -4.80
N THR A 65 -1.99 26.03 -6.08
CA THR A 65 -1.02 25.72 -7.15
C THR A 65 0.28 26.49 -6.94
N LEU A 66 0.18 27.80 -6.71
CA LEU A 66 1.34 28.66 -6.47
C LEU A 66 2.13 28.21 -5.24
N ARG A 67 1.44 27.88 -4.15
CA ARG A 67 2.06 27.33 -2.94
C ARG A 67 2.81 26.02 -3.22
N ASN A 68 2.22 25.12 -4.02
CA ASN A 68 2.88 23.87 -4.41
C ASN A 68 4.15 24.15 -5.23
N TYR A 69 4.09 25.05 -6.21
CA TYR A 69 5.25 25.39 -7.04
C TYR A 69 6.40 25.98 -6.22
N ALA A 70 6.08 26.92 -5.32
CA ALA A 70 7.06 27.50 -4.40
C ALA A 70 7.65 26.44 -3.46
N TRP A 71 6.85 25.48 -2.98
CA TRP A 71 7.32 24.43 -2.10
C TRP A 71 8.30 23.48 -2.81
N VAL A 72 7.98 23.00 -4.01
CA VAL A 72 8.90 22.16 -4.80
C VAL A 72 10.17 22.92 -5.15
N SER A 73 10.05 24.19 -5.57
CA SER A 73 11.22 25.02 -5.93
C SER A 73 12.20 25.24 -4.78
N ARG A 74 11.70 25.31 -3.53
CA ARG A 74 12.53 25.36 -2.31
C ARG A 74 13.20 24.02 -1.96
N ARG A 75 12.61 22.90 -2.39
CA ARG A 75 13.16 21.56 -2.12
C ARG A 75 14.28 21.19 -3.10
N PHE A 76 14.26 21.79 -4.29
CA PHE A 76 15.24 21.54 -5.35
C PHE A 76 15.87 22.85 -5.80
N ASP A 77 17.07 23.13 -5.27
CA ASP A 77 17.92 24.20 -5.77
C ASP A 77 18.22 24.02 -7.26
N LEU A 78 18.56 25.11 -7.95
CA LEU A 78 18.74 25.12 -9.41
C LEU A 78 19.72 24.03 -9.90
N THR A 79 20.76 23.73 -9.12
CA THR A 79 21.79 22.72 -9.42
C THR A 79 21.30 21.28 -9.29
N ARG A 80 20.24 21.03 -8.51
CA ARG A 80 19.66 19.70 -8.30
C ARG A 80 18.54 19.37 -9.27
N ARG A 81 18.05 20.35 -10.04
CA ARG A 81 16.98 20.16 -11.03
C ARG A 81 17.54 19.44 -12.25
N ARG A 82 16.99 18.28 -12.60
CA ARG A 82 17.42 17.50 -13.76
C ARG A 82 16.59 17.91 -14.98
N SER A 83 17.23 18.46 -16.01
CA SER A 83 16.55 18.92 -17.24
C SER A 83 15.89 17.79 -18.02
N ALA A 84 16.35 16.54 -17.85
CA ALA A 84 15.74 15.35 -18.42
C ALA A 84 14.42 14.94 -17.72
N LEU A 85 14.10 15.52 -16.55
CA LEU A 85 12.94 15.17 -15.75
C LEU A 85 12.00 16.35 -15.55
N SER A 86 10.71 16.11 -15.75
CA SER A 86 9.68 17.14 -15.59
C SER A 86 9.56 17.67 -14.15
N PHE A 87 8.98 18.86 -13.98
CA PHE A 87 8.61 19.43 -12.68
C PHE A 87 7.82 18.42 -11.82
N GLN A 88 6.92 17.66 -12.43
CA GLN A 88 6.10 16.69 -11.70
C GLN A 88 6.94 15.55 -11.08
N HIS A 89 8.02 15.09 -11.72
CA HIS A 89 8.91 14.09 -11.10
C HIS A 89 9.46 14.61 -9.77
N HIS A 90 9.90 15.86 -9.76
CA HIS A 90 10.41 16.52 -8.58
C HIS A 90 9.30 16.70 -7.53
N ALA A 91 8.08 17.07 -7.96
CA ALA A 91 6.94 17.22 -7.06
C ALA A 91 6.57 15.93 -6.30
N GLU A 92 6.65 14.75 -6.95
CA GLU A 92 6.42 13.47 -6.26
C GLU A 92 7.42 13.19 -5.14
N LEU A 93 8.65 13.66 -5.32
CA LEU A 93 9.79 13.37 -4.43
C LEU A 93 10.02 14.45 -3.39
N ALA A 94 9.44 15.64 -3.54
CA ALA A 94 9.67 16.82 -2.71
C ALA A 94 9.39 16.62 -1.20
N SER A 95 8.64 15.58 -0.82
CA SER A 95 8.35 15.23 0.57
C SER A 95 9.37 14.26 1.20
N MET A 96 10.23 13.64 0.38
CA MET A 96 11.21 12.64 0.81
C MET A 96 12.51 13.32 1.32
N PRO A 97 13.36 12.61 2.09
CA PRO A 97 14.71 13.07 2.40
C PRO A 97 15.55 13.35 1.15
N VAL A 98 16.54 14.25 1.27
CA VAL A 98 17.37 14.71 0.13
C VAL A 98 18.09 13.54 -0.55
N GLU A 99 18.60 12.60 0.24
CA GLU A 99 19.32 11.43 -0.24
C GLU A 99 18.40 10.49 -1.03
N GLU A 100 17.15 10.33 -0.59
CA GLU A 100 16.15 9.54 -1.31
C GLU A 100 15.69 10.24 -2.59
N GLN A 101 15.50 11.56 -2.55
CA GLN A 101 15.18 12.35 -3.74
C GLN A 101 16.20 12.11 -4.83
N ASP A 102 17.50 12.28 -4.53
CA ASP A 102 18.56 12.15 -5.52
C ASP A 102 18.65 10.73 -6.08
N ARG A 103 18.54 9.70 -5.22
CA ARG A 103 18.49 8.29 -5.65
C ARG A 103 17.34 8.01 -6.62
N TRP A 104 16.15 8.55 -6.34
CA TRP A 104 14.98 8.34 -7.20
C TRP A 104 15.05 9.16 -8.48
N LEU A 105 15.61 10.36 -8.45
CA LEU A 105 15.86 11.18 -9.65
C LEU A 105 16.87 10.50 -10.57
N ASP A 106 18.01 10.05 -10.05
CA ASP A 106 19.02 9.34 -10.84
C ASP A 106 18.42 8.07 -11.47
N ARG A 107 17.62 7.32 -10.70
CA ARG A 107 16.92 6.13 -11.19
C ARG A 107 15.91 6.44 -12.29
N ALA A 108 15.16 7.54 -12.15
CA ALA A 108 14.19 7.97 -13.14
C ALA A 108 14.86 8.44 -14.43
N GLU A 109 15.96 9.19 -14.32
CA GLU A 109 16.76 9.68 -15.44
C GLU A 109 17.42 8.53 -16.20
N GLN A 110 18.11 7.62 -15.50
CA GLN A 110 18.77 6.46 -16.13
C GLN A 110 17.80 5.53 -16.87
N ARG A 111 16.59 5.34 -16.33
CA ARG A 111 15.59 4.46 -16.92
C ARG A 111 14.55 5.20 -17.79
N GLN A 112 14.73 6.50 -17.99
CA GLN A 112 13.83 7.36 -18.76
C GLN A 112 12.36 7.16 -18.34
N TRP A 113 12.14 7.15 -17.02
CA TRP A 113 10.82 6.90 -16.47
C TRP A 113 9.88 8.08 -16.70
N THR A 114 8.65 7.75 -17.02
CA THR A 114 7.51 8.67 -16.87
C THR A 114 7.16 8.85 -15.40
N THR A 115 6.47 9.94 -15.07
CA THR A 115 6.02 10.19 -13.69
C THR A 115 5.13 9.06 -13.17
N LYS A 116 4.33 8.43 -14.06
CA LYS A 116 3.50 7.28 -13.71
C LYS A 116 4.33 6.06 -13.29
N GLN A 117 5.43 5.79 -14.00
CA GLN A 117 6.36 4.73 -13.66
C GLN A 117 7.09 5.03 -12.35
N LEU A 118 7.52 6.28 -12.13
CA LEU A 118 8.09 6.71 -10.85
C LEU A 118 7.12 6.45 -9.68
N ARG A 119 5.86 6.90 -9.79
CA ARG A 119 4.81 6.62 -8.78
C ARG A 119 4.58 5.12 -8.55
N GLY A 120 4.67 4.31 -9.61
CA GLY A 120 4.57 2.85 -9.50
C GLY A 120 5.73 2.27 -8.69
N ALA A 121 6.96 2.69 -9.00
CA ALA A 121 8.16 2.23 -8.33
C ALA A 121 8.22 2.67 -6.86
N LEU A 122 7.80 3.91 -6.55
CA LEU A 122 7.69 4.40 -5.17
C LEU A 122 6.71 3.56 -4.34
N ARG A 123 5.56 3.18 -4.93
CA ARG A 123 4.58 2.31 -4.27
C ARG A 123 5.14 0.92 -4.02
N ALA A 124 5.83 0.34 -4.99
CA ALA A 124 6.47 -0.98 -4.83
C ALA A 124 7.56 -0.97 -3.75
N ALA A 125 8.38 0.10 -3.69
CA ALA A 125 9.42 0.24 -2.66
C ALA A 125 8.82 0.30 -1.24
N ARG A 126 7.76 1.11 -1.06
CA ARG A 126 7.04 1.17 0.22
C ARG A 126 6.43 -0.16 0.61
N GLN A 127 5.90 -0.92 -0.34
CA GLN A 127 5.37 -2.26 -0.08
C GLN A 127 6.48 -3.23 0.32
N SER A 128 7.64 -3.21 -0.34
CA SER A 128 8.78 -4.05 0.07
C SER A 128 9.34 -3.69 1.45
N GLU A 129 9.33 -2.42 1.83
CA GLU A 129 9.73 -1.96 3.17
C GLU A 129 8.70 -2.32 4.24
N GLN A 130 7.42 -2.39 3.88
CA GLN A 130 6.32 -2.90 4.73
C GLN A 130 6.23 -4.43 4.72
N GLN A 131 7.04 -5.10 3.89
CA GLN A 131 7.22 -6.55 3.87
C GLN A 131 8.53 -6.98 4.57
N PRO A 132 8.88 -6.54 5.80
CA PRO A 132 9.93 -7.22 6.53
C PRO A 132 9.36 -8.54 7.06
N CYS A 133 9.85 -9.67 6.54
CA CYS A 133 9.79 -10.98 7.20
C CYS A 133 8.39 -11.47 7.62
N ALA A 134 7.45 -11.57 6.68
CA ALA A 134 6.24 -12.40 6.87
C ALA A 134 6.56 -13.90 6.71
N ALA A 135 7.61 -14.37 7.39
CA ALA A 135 7.71 -15.73 7.90
C ALA A 135 7.38 -15.71 9.42
N ALA A 136 6.46 -14.83 9.83
CA ALA A 136 5.76 -14.99 11.09
C ALA A 136 4.80 -16.17 10.90
N GLU A 137 4.96 -17.21 11.73
CA GLU A 137 3.99 -18.28 11.95
C GLU A 137 2.55 -17.74 11.85
N PRO A 138 1.61 -18.43 11.18
CA PRO A 138 0.25 -17.93 11.04
C PRO A 138 -0.38 -17.77 12.42
N SER A 139 -0.43 -16.54 12.92
CA SER A 139 -1.13 -16.18 14.16
C SER A 139 -2.63 -16.35 13.92
N ARG A 140 -3.14 -17.53 14.25
CA ARG A 140 -4.56 -17.85 14.17
C ARG A 140 -5.25 -17.25 15.40
N ARG A 141 -6.20 -16.35 15.17
CA ARG A 141 -7.06 -15.81 16.23
C ARG A 141 -8.12 -16.85 16.60
N LEU A 142 -8.17 -17.23 17.87
CA LEU A 142 -9.22 -18.07 18.43
C LEU A 142 -10.29 -17.16 19.07
N GLU A 143 -11.51 -17.18 18.52
CA GLU A 143 -12.64 -16.48 19.12
C GLU A 143 -13.18 -17.31 20.29
N LEU A 144 -13.03 -16.80 21.51
CA LEU A 144 -13.53 -17.45 22.73
C LEU A 144 -14.83 -16.78 23.19
N PRO A 145 -15.87 -17.56 23.57
CA PRO A 145 -17.06 -17.00 24.20
C PRO A 145 -16.69 -16.20 25.46
N GLY A 146 -17.27 -15.00 25.64
CA GLY A 146 -16.91 -14.10 26.74
C GLY A 146 -17.09 -14.70 28.14
N SER A 147 -18.02 -15.65 28.32
CA SER A 147 -18.21 -16.37 29.58
C SER A 147 -17.01 -17.25 29.96
N ARG A 148 -16.33 -17.83 28.97
CA ARG A 148 -15.11 -18.63 29.18
C ARG A 148 -13.93 -17.73 29.52
N LEU A 149 -13.83 -16.58 28.85
CA LEU A 149 -12.78 -15.60 29.11
C LEU A 149 -12.85 -15.05 30.54
N GLN A 150 -14.06 -14.71 31.02
CA GLN A 150 -14.28 -14.24 32.39
C GLN A 150 -13.87 -15.28 33.43
N TRP A 151 -14.21 -16.56 33.21
CA TRP A 151 -13.84 -17.62 34.14
C TRP A 151 -12.33 -17.84 34.21
N TRP A 152 -11.61 -17.75 33.09
CA TRP A 152 -10.15 -17.85 33.04
C TRP A 152 -9.48 -16.64 33.70
N HIS A 153 -10.03 -15.44 33.52
CA HIS A 153 -9.55 -14.24 34.20
C HIS A 153 -9.68 -14.35 35.73
N GLN A 154 -10.82 -14.87 36.21
CA GLN A 154 -11.04 -15.12 37.62
C GLN A 154 -10.07 -16.15 38.21
N ALA A 155 -9.70 -17.18 37.43
CA ALA A 155 -8.70 -18.16 37.85
C ALA A 155 -7.29 -17.56 37.96
N ALA A 156 -6.90 -16.71 37.01
CA ALA A 156 -5.62 -16.00 37.05
C ALA A 156 -5.54 -15.02 38.25
N GLU A 157 -6.61 -14.27 38.51
CA GLU A 157 -6.71 -13.37 39.67
C GLU A 157 -6.57 -14.10 41.01
N GLN A 158 -7.23 -15.26 41.17
CA GLN A 158 -7.14 -16.06 42.40
C GLN A 158 -5.73 -16.62 42.64
N LEU A 159 -4.98 -16.84 41.57
CA LEU A 159 -3.58 -17.29 41.62
C LEU A 159 -2.60 -16.11 41.71
N GLY A 160 -3.08 -14.86 41.60
CA GLY A 160 -2.26 -13.66 41.64
C GLY A 160 -1.30 -13.51 40.46
N VAL A 161 -1.59 -14.16 39.33
CA VAL A 161 -0.75 -14.16 38.13
C VAL A 161 -1.41 -13.31 37.05
N ASP A 162 -0.60 -12.65 36.22
CA ASP A 162 -1.09 -11.98 35.03
C ASP A 162 -1.87 -12.95 34.13
N PHE A 163 -2.98 -12.48 33.56
CA PHE A 163 -3.89 -13.32 32.79
C PHE A 163 -3.22 -13.93 31.56
N GLU A 164 -2.44 -13.16 30.81
CA GLU A 164 -1.75 -13.65 29.60
C GLU A 164 -0.69 -14.69 29.99
N GLN A 165 0.10 -14.39 31.02
CA GLN A 165 1.10 -15.31 31.55
C GLN A 165 0.48 -16.63 32.06
N TRP A 166 -0.65 -16.55 32.75
CA TRP A 166 -1.37 -17.71 33.27
C TRP A 166 -1.91 -18.59 32.13
N VAL A 167 -2.50 -17.99 31.09
CA VAL A 167 -3.02 -18.72 29.92
C VAL A 167 -1.88 -19.46 29.21
N MET A 168 -0.77 -18.79 28.93
CA MET A 168 0.37 -19.40 28.25
C MET A 168 0.94 -20.57 29.05
N THR A 169 1.23 -20.36 30.34
CA THR A 169 1.82 -21.40 31.19
C THR A 169 0.91 -22.62 31.35
N THR A 170 -0.40 -22.39 31.46
CA THR A 170 -1.39 -23.47 31.61
C THR A 170 -1.53 -24.28 30.33
N LEU A 171 -1.57 -23.62 29.17
CA LEU A 171 -1.65 -24.30 27.87
C LEU A 171 -0.35 -25.06 27.57
N ASP A 172 0.81 -24.48 27.86
CA ASP A 172 2.11 -25.13 27.68
C ASP A 172 2.25 -26.36 28.57
N SER A 173 1.82 -26.27 29.84
CA SER A 173 1.83 -27.42 30.76
C SER A 173 0.89 -28.54 30.31
N ALA A 174 -0.33 -28.18 29.87
CA ALA A 174 -1.28 -29.16 29.35
C ALA A 174 -0.78 -29.82 28.05
N ALA A 175 -0.12 -29.06 27.17
CA ALA A 175 0.50 -29.59 25.96
C ALA A 175 1.67 -30.52 26.30
N ALA A 176 2.53 -30.15 27.25
CA ALA A 176 3.64 -30.99 27.72
C ALA A 176 3.13 -32.32 28.29
N SER A 177 2.14 -32.31 29.19
CA SER A 177 1.55 -33.53 29.74
C SER A 177 0.91 -34.40 28.65
N ALA A 178 0.17 -33.81 27.70
CA ALA A 178 -0.44 -34.57 26.61
C ALA A 178 0.60 -35.20 25.66
N LEU A 179 1.74 -34.54 25.43
CA LEU A 179 2.83 -35.07 24.61
C LEU A 179 3.65 -36.14 25.36
N GLU A 180 3.81 -36.01 26.68
CA GLU A 180 4.42 -37.03 27.54
C GLU A 180 3.56 -38.30 27.58
N ASP A 181 2.23 -38.17 27.70
CA ASP A 181 1.28 -39.30 27.66
C ASP A 181 1.28 -40.03 26.32
N LEU A 182 1.64 -39.35 25.22
CA LEU A 182 1.83 -39.94 23.90
C LEU A 182 3.23 -40.56 23.69
N GLY A 183 4.20 -40.19 24.53
CA GLY A 183 5.61 -40.56 24.48
C GLY A 183 5.99 -41.79 25.30
N THR A 184 5.06 -42.38 26.06
CA THR A 184 5.25 -43.62 26.82
C THR A 184 4.70 -44.84 26.08
N PRO A 185 5.49 -45.53 25.21
CA PRO A 185 5.14 -46.87 24.78
C PRO A 185 5.61 -47.86 25.86
N GLU A 186 4.79 -48.12 26.88
CA GLU A 186 5.03 -49.30 27.72
C GLU A 186 3.77 -50.12 27.98
N ARG A 187 3.69 -51.22 27.23
CA ARG A 187 3.64 -52.58 27.80
C ARG A 187 2.81 -52.71 29.08
N ALA A 188 1.49 -52.61 28.90
CA ALA A 188 0.53 -53.29 29.78
C ALA A 188 -0.16 -54.44 29.01
N GLU A 189 0.64 -55.30 28.36
CA GLU A 189 0.23 -56.66 28.01
C GLU A 189 1.04 -57.63 28.85
N ALA A 190 0.49 -58.01 30.02
CA ALA A 190 0.54 -59.37 30.54
C ALA A 190 -0.08 -59.39 31.95
N ARG A 191 -1.39 -59.62 32.03
CA ARG A 191 -1.93 -60.70 32.86
C ARG A 191 -3.40 -60.99 32.52
N ASP A 192 -3.54 -62.21 32.03
CA ASP A 192 -4.64 -63.13 32.28
C ASP A 192 -5.92 -63.01 31.45
N ARG A 193 -5.90 -63.78 30.36
CA ARG A 193 -7.09 -64.43 29.82
C ARG A 193 -7.63 -65.44 30.84
N LYS A 194 -8.80 -65.19 31.42
CA LYS A 194 -9.76 -66.27 31.70
C LYS A 194 -11.20 -65.77 31.77
N GLY A 195 -11.96 -66.16 30.74
CA GLY A 195 -13.39 -66.51 30.77
C GLY A 195 -14.39 -65.51 31.35
N ILE A 196 -15.36 -65.09 30.53
CA ILE A 196 -16.76 -65.57 30.59
C ILE A 196 -17.55 -64.85 29.49
N GLN A 197 -18.62 -65.52 29.08
CA GLN A 197 -19.32 -65.54 27.81
C GLN A 197 -20.69 -64.85 27.94
N GLY A 198 -21.18 -64.20 26.86
CA GLY A 198 -22.60 -63.88 26.62
C GLY A 198 -23.14 -62.60 27.30
N VAL A 199 -24.17 -61.90 26.83
CA VAL A 199 -25.23 -62.10 25.82
C VAL A 199 -25.89 -60.73 25.52
N ALA A 200 -26.48 -60.61 24.32
CA ALA A 200 -27.61 -59.74 23.88
C ALA A 200 -27.38 -58.26 23.48
N GLY A 201 -27.78 -57.97 22.23
CA GLY A 201 -28.16 -56.63 21.73
C GLY A 201 -29.59 -56.25 22.16
N PRO A 202 -30.42 -55.53 21.35
CA PRO A 202 -30.22 -55.13 19.94
C PRO A 202 -30.75 -53.72 19.52
N ALA A 203 -30.55 -53.40 18.23
CA ALA A 203 -31.45 -52.71 17.26
C ALA A 203 -31.91 -51.25 17.54
N ALA A 204 -32.25 -50.37 16.58
CA ALA A 204 -32.51 -50.40 15.13
C ALA A 204 -32.23 -48.98 14.57
N GLY A 205 -31.78 -48.81 13.32
CA GLY A 205 -32.63 -48.50 12.14
C GLY A 205 -32.37 -47.03 11.69
N GLY A 206 -31.77 -46.76 10.53
CA GLY A 206 -32.40 -46.61 9.20
C GLY A 206 -32.95 -45.18 9.03
N ALA A 207 -32.88 -44.43 7.93
CA ALA A 207 -32.49 -44.60 6.53
C ALA A 207 -32.26 -43.15 5.99
N GLU A 208 -31.22 -42.89 5.21
CA GLU A 208 -31.26 -42.60 3.75
C GLU A 208 -32.16 -41.45 3.25
N ASP A 209 -31.56 -40.70 2.30
CA ASP A 209 -32.09 -40.15 1.04
C ASP A 209 -31.89 -38.62 0.92
N SER A 210 -30.84 -38.11 0.23
CA SER A 210 -30.58 -38.00 -1.23
C SER A 210 -31.25 -36.80 -1.92
N ALA A 211 -30.70 -36.47 -3.10
CA ALA A 211 -31.01 -35.38 -4.04
C ALA A 211 -30.33 -34.01 -3.75
N ARG A 212 -29.23 -33.62 -4.41
CA ARG A 212 -29.00 -33.25 -5.84
C ARG A 212 -29.91 -32.13 -6.36
N GLY A 213 -29.27 -31.07 -6.86
CA GLY A 213 -29.86 -30.04 -7.71
C GLY A 213 -28.78 -29.08 -8.23
N GLU A 214 -28.24 -29.40 -9.41
CA GLU A 214 -27.38 -28.52 -10.23
C GLU A 214 -28.12 -27.27 -10.71
N GLY A 215 -27.38 -26.19 -11.03
CA GLY A 215 -27.95 -25.00 -11.66
C GLY A 215 -26.87 -24.06 -12.20
N LEU A 216 -26.56 -24.22 -13.48
CA LEU A 216 -25.57 -23.51 -14.28
C LEU A 216 -25.98 -22.07 -14.66
N ALA A 217 -24.92 -21.28 -14.97
CA ALA A 217 -24.81 -20.28 -16.04
C ALA A 217 -25.36 -18.85 -15.86
N GLY A 218 -24.56 -17.87 -16.32
CA GLY A 218 -25.02 -16.50 -16.56
C GLY A 218 -23.94 -15.42 -16.73
N ARG A 219 -23.10 -15.51 -17.78
CA ARG A 219 -22.28 -14.40 -18.31
C ARG A 219 -23.13 -13.17 -18.62
N THR A 220 -22.65 -11.95 -18.34
CA THR A 220 -22.51 -10.86 -19.35
C THR A 220 -21.76 -9.62 -18.82
N ARG A 221 -20.76 -9.16 -19.59
CA ARG A 221 -20.21 -7.79 -19.59
C ARG A 221 -21.08 -6.90 -20.49
N PRO A 222 -20.95 -5.57 -20.40
CA PRO A 222 -20.57 -4.85 -21.61
C PRO A 222 -19.54 -3.72 -21.42
N VAL A 223 -18.94 -3.35 -22.55
CA VAL A 223 -17.94 -2.32 -22.81
C VAL A 223 -18.61 -1.08 -23.41
N ALA A 224 -18.04 0.09 -23.07
CA ALA A 224 -18.04 1.44 -23.65
C ALA A 224 -18.94 1.82 -24.84
N ILE A 225 -19.49 3.05 -24.77
CA ILE A 225 -19.66 3.96 -25.92
C ILE A 225 -19.31 5.39 -25.50
N SER A 226 -18.47 6.04 -26.31
CA SER A 226 -18.15 7.48 -26.33
C SER A 226 -19.23 8.28 -27.06
N ALA A 227 -19.43 9.53 -26.63
CA ALA A 227 -19.84 10.67 -27.45
C ALA A 227 -19.31 11.95 -26.79
#